data_AF-A0A849SSB6-F1
#
_entry.id   AF-A0A849SSB6-F1
#
_cell.length_a   1.000
_cell.length_b   1.000
_cell.length_c   1.000
_cell.angle_alpha   90.00
_cell.angle_beta   90.00
_cell.angle_gamma   90.00
#
_symmetry.space_group_name_H-M   'P 1'
#
loop_
_entity.id
_entity.type
_entity.pdbx_description
1 polymer ?
#
loop_
_entity_poly.entity_id
_entity_poly.type
_entity_poly.pdbx_seq_one_letter_code
_entity_poly.pdbx_strand_id
1 'polypeptide(L)'
;MPNAHQQLQSIQTMLAAGHRSVRLEQHSLILLGLVGGFITGLTEYIITDARFPDTTQRAVALLLWLSFWLLGMAIVDHQLSRRARQQRDETLPFAQAQITRAWWMLLGMGVLGSFAMFFYGGGAMIYALWIVLLGLGIYLFGLFSQPLVEWIGLATILLGVTGLAAGLPYGVTHWLAASCFAIGMPLAGWLNHRYGNAALPARMLALLLWITCVTAPPLLSTKLSATQAPTMRPIALDSGNLSSGEQVLHLKAGTPIALRLDLEGSVLEASQSASLNMHLSVPVEVVLRDGAPDGRYRIGNSAWHAIHEGVIELAIDKLTPQLEQGQPVVRAHAVFGVHFNKEATP
;
A
#
# COMPACT_ATOMS: atom_id res chain seq x y z
N MET A 1 -44.03 -44.43 -12.62
CA MET A 1 -43.94 -42.97 -12.83
C MET A 1 -42.89 -42.44 -11.86
N PRO A 2 -41.82 -41.76 -12.32
CA PRO A 2 -40.86 -41.15 -11.39
C PRO A 2 -41.61 -40.17 -10.49
N ASN A 3 -41.41 -40.30 -9.18
CA ASN A 3 -42.16 -39.56 -8.17
C ASN A 3 -41.99 -38.05 -8.39
N ALA A 4 -43.09 -37.29 -8.50
CA ALA A 4 -43.08 -35.83 -8.66
C ALA A 4 -42.24 -35.12 -7.57
N HIS A 5 -42.09 -35.76 -6.40
CA HIS A 5 -41.21 -35.34 -5.31
C HIS A 5 -39.72 -35.37 -5.68
N GLN A 6 -39.26 -36.39 -6.41
CA GLN A 6 -37.88 -36.47 -6.91
C GLN A 6 -37.63 -35.42 -7.99
N GLN A 7 -38.62 -35.13 -8.85
CA GLN A 7 -38.51 -34.05 -9.83
C GLN A 7 -38.43 -32.67 -9.16
N LEU A 8 -39.29 -32.38 -8.18
CA LEU A 8 -39.22 -31.13 -7.42
C LEU A 8 -37.92 -31.00 -6.63
N GLN A 9 -37.42 -32.08 -6.03
CA GLN A 9 -36.10 -32.08 -5.38
C GLN A 9 -34.97 -31.87 -6.39
N SER A 10 -35.04 -32.45 -7.59
CA SER A 10 -34.04 -32.23 -8.64
C SER A 10 -34.07 -30.77 -9.15
N ILE A 11 -35.25 -30.16 -9.25
CA ILE A 11 -35.42 -28.76 -9.64
C ILE A 11 -34.95 -27.83 -8.52
N GLN A 12 -35.29 -28.12 -7.25
CA GLN A 12 -34.81 -27.34 -6.10
C GLN A 12 -33.29 -27.47 -5.92
N THR A 13 -32.72 -28.65 -6.13
CA THR A 13 -31.26 -28.83 -6.07
C THR A 13 -30.56 -28.19 -7.26
N MET A 14 -31.16 -28.19 -8.47
CA MET A 14 -30.66 -27.41 -9.61
C MET A 14 -30.76 -25.90 -9.38
N LEU A 15 -31.85 -25.40 -8.79
CA LEU A 15 -32.04 -23.98 -8.47
C LEU A 15 -31.11 -23.53 -7.32
N ALA A 16 -30.94 -24.37 -6.29
CA ALA A 16 -30.03 -24.11 -5.17
C ALA A 16 -28.55 -24.20 -5.60
N ALA A 17 -28.21 -25.13 -6.50
CA ALA A 17 -26.88 -25.19 -7.12
C ALA A 17 -26.65 -23.99 -8.06
N GLY A 18 -27.69 -23.54 -8.77
CA GLY A 18 -27.66 -22.32 -9.59
C GLY A 18 -27.42 -21.03 -8.78
N HIS A 19 -27.86 -21.00 -7.52
CA HIS A 19 -27.61 -19.89 -6.59
C HIS A 19 -26.15 -19.77 -6.12
N ARG A 20 -25.34 -20.84 -6.22
CA ARG A 20 -23.90 -20.83 -5.88
C ARG A 20 -23.06 -21.17 -7.11
N SER A 21 -23.32 -20.44 -8.18
CA SER A 21 -22.73 -20.70 -9.50
C SER A 21 -21.26 -20.28 -9.62
N VAL A 22 -20.69 -19.60 -8.61
CA VAL A 22 -19.33 -19.06 -8.72
C VAL A 22 -18.44 -19.68 -7.66
N ARG A 23 -17.46 -20.47 -8.11
CA ARG A 23 -16.38 -20.95 -7.27
C ARG A 23 -15.11 -20.17 -7.59
N LEU A 24 -14.55 -19.58 -6.54
CA LEU A 24 -13.20 -19.07 -6.59
C LEU A 24 -12.24 -20.24 -6.35
N GLU A 25 -11.38 -20.51 -7.32
CA GLU A 25 -10.43 -21.63 -7.20
C GLU A 25 -9.31 -21.28 -6.23
N GLN A 26 -8.97 -22.23 -5.35
CA GLN A 26 -7.96 -22.01 -4.30
C GLN A 26 -6.57 -21.73 -4.89
N HIS A 27 -6.23 -22.33 -6.04
CA HIS A 27 -4.94 -22.04 -6.69
C HIS A 27 -4.83 -20.57 -7.11
N SER A 28 -5.93 -19.95 -7.52
CA SER A 28 -5.92 -18.55 -7.96
C SER A 28 -5.62 -17.60 -6.80
N LEU A 29 -6.20 -17.87 -5.61
CA LEU A 29 -5.90 -17.13 -4.38
C LEU A 29 -4.44 -17.30 -3.94
N ILE A 30 -3.93 -18.53 -3.97
CA ILE A 30 -2.55 -18.81 -3.57
C ILE A 30 -1.57 -18.13 -4.52
N LEU A 31 -1.83 -18.23 -5.82
CA LEU A 31 -0.96 -17.68 -6.85
C LEU A 31 -0.97 -16.16 -6.82
N LEU A 32 -2.15 -15.53 -6.68
CA LEU A 32 -2.23 -14.09 -6.47
C LEU A 32 -1.55 -13.67 -5.17
N GLY A 33 -1.75 -14.40 -4.08
CA GLY A 33 -1.14 -14.08 -2.80
C GLY A 33 0.38 -14.12 -2.85
N LEU A 34 0.94 -15.16 -3.48
CA LEU A 34 2.38 -15.28 -3.71
C LEU A 34 2.91 -14.18 -4.60
N VAL A 35 2.32 -13.99 -5.78
CA VAL A 35 2.83 -13.01 -6.75
C VAL A 35 2.63 -11.58 -6.24
N GLY A 36 1.45 -11.24 -5.75
CA GLY A 36 1.16 -9.92 -5.17
C GLY A 36 2.03 -9.64 -3.96
N GLY A 37 2.17 -10.60 -3.04
CA GLY A 37 3.02 -10.47 -1.86
C GLY A 37 4.49 -10.30 -2.22
N PHE A 38 4.97 -11.05 -3.22
CA PHE A 38 6.33 -10.93 -3.75
C PHE A 38 6.56 -9.57 -4.41
N ILE A 39 5.66 -9.13 -5.31
CA ILE A 39 5.73 -7.82 -5.93
C ILE A 39 5.79 -6.76 -4.83
N THR A 40 4.81 -6.71 -3.93
CA THR A 40 4.72 -5.66 -2.91
C THR A 40 5.96 -5.69 -2.03
N GLY A 41 6.32 -6.84 -1.45
CA GLY A 41 7.42 -6.92 -0.49
C GLY A 41 8.82 -6.70 -1.08
N LEU A 42 9.07 -7.03 -2.36
CA LEU A 42 10.39 -6.90 -2.97
C LEU A 42 10.60 -5.60 -3.76
N THR A 43 9.52 -4.88 -4.11
CA THR A 43 9.61 -3.67 -4.96
C THR A 43 10.59 -2.65 -4.38
N GLU A 44 10.47 -2.32 -3.10
CA GLU A 44 11.34 -1.33 -2.42
C GLU A 44 12.80 -1.75 -2.35
N TYR A 45 13.10 -3.06 -2.38
CA TYR A 45 14.47 -3.57 -2.30
C TYR A 45 15.15 -3.67 -3.67
N ILE A 46 14.36 -3.81 -4.74
CA ILE A 46 14.87 -3.94 -6.11
C ILE A 46 14.96 -2.58 -6.78
N ILE A 47 13.93 -1.76 -6.60
CA ILE A 47 13.77 -0.47 -7.29
C ILE A 47 14.10 0.62 -6.26
N THR A 48 15.39 0.84 -6.05
CA THR A 48 15.90 1.87 -5.14
C THR A 48 16.35 3.12 -5.91
N ASP A 49 16.37 4.26 -5.23
CA ASP A 49 16.98 5.51 -5.70
C ASP A 49 18.45 5.34 -6.10
N ALA A 50 19.21 4.52 -5.38
CA ALA A 50 20.61 4.25 -5.69
C ALA A 50 20.81 3.48 -7.02
N ARG A 51 19.82 2.68 -7.45
CA ARG A 51 19.89 1.95 -8.73
C ARG A 51 19.24 2.72 -9.88
N PHE A 52 18.17 3.45 -9.59
CA PHE A 52 17.40 4.25 -10.54
C PHE A 52 17.26 5.68 -10.00
N PRO A 53 18.27 6.54 -10.20
CA PRO A 53 18.25 7.90 -9.65
C PRO A 53 17.19 8.78 -10.33
N ASP A 54 16.95 8.56 -11.62
CA ASP A 54 15.92 9.25 -12.40
C ASP A 54 14.52 8.68 -12.08
N THR A 55 13.60 9.55 -11.70
CA THR A 55 12.21 9.21 -11.35
C THR A 55 11.47 8.57 -12.52
N THR A 56 11.73 8.98 -13.76
CA THR A 56 11.09 8.40 -14.94
C THR A 56 11.54 6.96 -15.17
N GLN A 57 12.84 6.70 -15.01
CA GLN A 57 13.41 5.34 -15.12
C GLN A 57 12.86 4.42 -14.03
N ARG A 58 12.76 4.93 -12.80
CA ARG A 58 12.14 4.21 -11.69
C ARG A 58 10.67 3.86 -11.93
N ALA A 59 9.89 4.79 -12.48
CA ALA A 59 8.50 4.54 -12.85
C ALA A 59 8.39 3.44 -13.93
N VAL A 60 9.20 3.54 -14.99
CA VAL A 60 9.23 2.52 -16.06
C VAL A 60 9.66 1.16 -15.52
N ALA A 61 10.69 1.11 -14.66
CA ALA A 61 11.15 -0.13 -14.03
C ALA A 61 10.04 -0.78 -13.19
N LEU A 62 9.28 0.00 -12.42
CA LEU A 62 8.17 -0.49 -11.60
C LEU A 62 7.01 -1.00 -12.48
N LEU A 63 6.69 -0.32 -13.57
CA LEU A 63 5.64 -0.76 -14.49
C LEU A 63 6.01 -2.05 -15.21
N LEU A 64 7.27 -2.17 -15.65
CA LEU A 64 7.78 -3.41 -16.24
C LEU A 64 7.77 -4.55 -15.22
N TRP A 65 8.18 -4.27 -13.98
CA TRP A 65 8.14 -5.23 -12.88
C TRP A 65 6.72 -5.74 -12.60
N LEU A 66 5.76 -4.83 -12.43
CA LEU A 66 4.34 -5.17 -12.24
C LEU A 66 3.79 -5.96 -13.42
N SER A 67 4.02 -5.47 -14.64
CA SER A 67 3.48 -6.08 -15.86
C SER A 67 4.03 -7.49 -16.07
N PHE A 68 5.34 -7.69 -15.86
CA PHE A 68 5.99 -8.99 -16.01
C PHE A 68 5.37 -10.03 -15.06
N TRP A 69 5.24 -9.70 -13.78
CA TRP A 69 4.72 -10.62 -12.78
C TRP A 69 3.21 -10.85 -12.92
N LEU A 70 2.42 -9.82 -13.18
CA LEU A 70 0.97 -9.95 -13.37
C LEU A 70 0.63 -10.70 -14.68
N LEU A 71 1.40 -10.50 -15.75
CA LEU A 71 1.22 -11.25 -17.00
C LEU A 71 1.61 -12.72 -16.80
N GLY A 72 2.74 -12.99 -16.15
CA GLY A 72 3.16 -14.35 -15.80
C GLY A 72 2.09 -15.05 -14.95
N MET A 73 1.59 -14.36 -13.93
CA MET A 73 0.47 -14.80 -13.10
C MET A 73 -0.76 -15.15 -13.92
N ALA A 74 -1.20 -14.25 -14.81
CA ALA A 74 -2.38 -14.44 -15.66
C ALA A 74 -2.24 -15.66 -16.57
N ILE A 75 -1.07 -15.88 -17.16
CA ILE A 75 -0.80 -17.05 -18.01
C ILE A 75 -0.90 -18.34 -17.19
N VAL A 76 -0.24 -18.40 -16.03
CA VAL A 76 -0.26 -19.60 -15.19
C VAL A 76 -1.66 -19.88 -14.65
N ASP A 77 -2.36 -18.87 -14.15
CA ASP A 77 -3.74 -19.00 -13.66
C ASP A 77 -4.68 -19.46 -14.78
N HIS A 78 -4.53 -18.93 -16.00
CA HIS A 78 -5.31 -19.37 -17.15
C HIS A 78 -5.05 -20.84 -17.50
N GLN A 79 -3.79 -21.27 -17.51
CA GLN A 79 -3.43 -22.67 -17.79
C GLN A 79 -3.96 -23.63 -16.72
N LEU A 80 -3.78 -23.31 -15.44
CA LEU A 80 -4.26 -24.13 -14.33
C LEU A 80 -5.79 -24.20 -14.32
N SER A 81 -6.47 -23.06 -14.50
CA SER A 81 -7.92 -23.00 -14.58
C SER A 81 -8.46 -23.79 -15.77
N ARG A 82 -7.79 -23.75 -16.93
CA ARG A 82 -8.17 -24.54 -18.11
C ARG A 82 -8.01 -26.04 -17.85
N ARG A 83 -6.89 -26.47 -17.24
CA ARG A 83 -6.64 -27.88 -16.89
C ARG A 83 -7.67 -28.39 -15.87
N ALA A 84 -7.93 -27.62 -14.81
CA ALA A 84 -8.90 -27.98 -13.78
C ALA A 84 -10.31 -28.13 -14.37
N ARG A 85 -10.69 -27.28 -15.32
CA ARG A 85 -11.99 -27.36 -16.01
C ARG A 85 -12.10 -28.56 -16.94
N GLN A 86 -11.04 -28.84 -17.71
CA GLN A 86 -10.98 -30.03 -18.58
C GLN A 86 -11.08 -31.34 -17.79
N GLN A 87 -10.60 -31.37 -16.55
CA GLN A 87 -10.71 -32.53 -15.67
C GLN A 87 -12.10 -32.73 -15.08
N ARG A 88 -12.94 -31.69 -15.05
CA ARG A 88 -14.28 -31.72 -14.42
C ARG A 88 -15.43 -31.78 -15.43
N ASP A 89 -15.15 -31.67 -16.73
CA ASP A 89 -16.17 -31.58 -17.80
C ASP A 89 -17.28 -30.53 -17.51
N GLU A 90 -16.93 -29.45 -16.80
CA GLU A 90 -17.87 -28.40 -16.39
C GLU A 90 -17.96 -27.29 -17.46
N THR A 91 -19.18 -26.98 -17.91
CA THR A 91 -19.45 -25.77 -18.71
C THR A 91 -19.46 -24.54 -17.82
N LEU A 92 -18.75 -23.48 -18.22
CA LEU A 92 -18.62 -22.28 -17.39
C LEU A 92 -19.96 -21.55 -17.22
N PRO A 93 -20.40 -21.32 -15.96
CA PRO A 93 -21.53 -20.45 -15.71
C PRO A 93 -21.20 -19.02 -16.14
N PHE A 94 -22.17 -18.35 -16.77
CA PHE A 94 -22.03 -16.99 -17.29
C PHE A 94 -21.52 -16.01 -16.22
N ALA A 95 -22.03 -16.10 -14.99
CA ALA A 95 -21.64 -15.25 -13.87
C ALA A 95 -20.14 -15.37 -13.55
N GLN A 96 -19.59 -16.59 -13.53
CA GLN A 96 -18.16 -16.81 -13.27
C GLN A 96 -17.30 -16.17 -14.35
N ALA A 97 -17.68 -16.27 -15.63
CA ALA A 97 -16.96 -15.63 -16.72
C ALA A 97 -16.95 -14.11 -16.60
N GLN A 98 -18.07 -13.48 -16.23
CA GLN A 98 -18.16 -12.03 -16.06
C GLN A 98 -17.35 -11.54 -14.85
N ILE A 99 -17.44 -12.23 -13.71
CA ILE A 99 -16.69 -11.84 -12.50
C ILE A 99 -15.19 -12.02 -12.72
N THR A 100 -14.75 -13.09 -13.39
CA THR A 100 -13.32 -13.23 -13.74
C THR A 100 -12.85 -12.12 -14.67
N ARG A 101 -13.67 -11.66 -15.62
CA ARG A 101 -13.32 -10.49 -16.46
C ARG A 101 -13.22 -9.22 -15.62
N ALA A 102 -14.21 -8.95 -14.77
CA ALA A 102 -14.20 -7.79 -13.87
C ALA A 102 -12.95 -7.81 -12.96
N TRP A 103 -12.59 -8.98 -12.43
CA TRP A 103 -11.39 -9.18 -11.64
C TRP A 103 -10.11 -8.76 -12.38
N TRP A 104 -9.92 -9.23 -13.62
CA TRP A 104 -8.76 -8.84 -14.43
C TRP A 104 -8.79 -7.35 -14.81
N MET A 105 -9.97 -6.77 -15.05
CA MET A 105 -10.12 -5.33 -15.28
C MET A 105 -9.72 -4.51 -14.05
N LEU A 106 -10.03 -4.96 -12.83
CA LEU A 106 -9.61 -4.31 -11.58
C LEU A 106 -8.09 -4.35 -11.41
N LEU A 107 -7.43 -5.48 -11.72
CA LEU A 107 -5.97 -5.56 -11.70
C LEU A 107 -5.34 -4.63 -12.75
N GLY A 108 -5.93 -4.57 -13.96
CA GLY A 108 -5.51 -3.63 -14.99
C GLY A 108 -5.66 -2.16 -14.55
N MET A 109 -6.76 -1.84 -13.87
CA MET A 109 -6.98 -0.53 -13.25
C MET A 109 -5.93 -0.23 -12.17
N GLY A 110 -5.51 -1.23 -11.38
CA GLY A 110 -4.42 -1.08 -10.42
C GLY A 110 -3.09 -0.71 -11.08
N VAL A 111 -2.76 -1.33 -12.22
CA VAL A 111 -1.56 -0.99 -13.01
C VAL A 111 -1.65 0.42 -13.59
N LEU A 112 -2.79 0.79 -14.19
CA LEU A 112 -3.02 2.14 -14.73
C LEU A 112 -3.02 3.21 -13.62
N GLY A 113 -3.60 2.89 -12.46
CA GLY A 113 -3.56 3.77 -11.29
C GLY A 113 -2.14 3.94 -10.75
N SER A 114 -1.35 2.87 -10.73
CA SER A 114 0.08 2.93 -10.38
C SER A 114 0.83 3.83 -11.36
N PHE A 115 0.59 3.67 -12.67
CA PHE A 115 1.15 4.55 -13.71
C PHE A 115 0.79 6.03 -13.42
N ALA A 116 -0.49 6.32 -13.24
CA ALA A 116 -0.94 7.69 -12.98
C ALA A 116 -0.30 8.27 -11.71
N MET A 117 -0.23 7.51 -10.62
CA MET A 117 0.33 7.98 -9.35
C MET A 117 1.84 8.21 -9.39
N PHE A 118 2.57 7.51 -10.26
CA PHE A 118 4.00 7.74 -10.45
C PHE A 118 4.30 9.02 -11.23
N PHE A 119 3.51 9.34 -12.25
CA PHE A 119 3.76 10.52 -13.11
C PHE A 119 3.08 11.80 -12.61
N TYR A 120 1.93 11.67 -11.93
CA TYR A 120 1.13 12.82 -11.49
C TYR A 120 1.11 12.99 -9.96
N GLY A 121 1.86 12.17 -9.23
CA GLY A 121 1.94 12.19 -7.76
C GLY A 121 0.90 11.30 -7.07
N GLY A 122 0.99 11.18 -5.75
CA GLY A 122 0.12 10.31 -4.95
C GLY A 122 0.66 8.90 -4.70
N GLY A 123 1.97 8.69 -4.88
CA GLY A 123 2.63 7.40 -4.60
C GLY A 123 2.38 6.85 -3.19
N ALA A 124 2.14 7.72 -2.20
CA ALA A 124 1.77 7.31 -0.84
C ALA A 124 0.44 6.51 -0.78
N MET A 125 -0.45 6.73 -1.76
CA MET A 125 -1.76 6.08 -1.83
C MET A 125 -1.74 4.76 -2.60
N ILE A 126 -0.62 4.40 -3.25
CA ILE A 126 -0.55 3.27 -4.18
C ILE A 126 -0.95 1.95 -3.50
N TYR A 127 -0.45 1.71 -2.29
CA TYR A 127 -0.74 0.48 -1.54
C TYR A 127 -2.18 0.46 -1.04
N ALA A 128 -2.73 1.60 -0.63
CA ALA A 128 -4.14 1.71 -0.25
C ALA A 128 -5.06 1.41 -1.45
N LEU A 129 -4.74 1.96 -2.63
CA LEU A 129 -5.46 1.66 -3.88
C LEU A 129 -5.45 0.16 -4.16
N TRP A 130 -4.27 -0.49 -4.12
CA TRP A 130 -4.16 -1.93 -4.36
C TRP A 130 -4.93 -2.77 -3.34
N ILE A 131 -4.92 -2.40 -2.06
CA ILE A 131 -5.73 -3.06 -1.03
C ILE A 131 -7.23 -2.94 -1.34
N VAL A 132 -7.70 -1.74 -1.71
CA VAL A 132 -9.11 -1.51 -2.03
C VAL A 132 -9.53 -2.29 -3.29
N LEU A 133 -8.73 -2.26 -4.36
CA LEU A 133 -9.02 -3.00 -5.60
C LEU A 133 -9.03 -4.52 -5.36
N LEU A 134 -8.07 -5.02 -4.57
CA LEU A 134 -8.04 -6.40 -4.11
C LEU A 134 -9.33 -6.77 -3.37
N GLY A 135 -9.70 -5.96 -2.37
CA GLY A 135 -10.90 -6.16 -1.57
C GLY A 135 -12.19 -6.13 -2.40
N LEU A 136 -12.29 -5.20 -3.36
CA LEU A 136 -13.42 -5.10 -4.29
C LEU A 136 -13.54 -6.36 -5.14
N GLY A 137 -12.42 -6.86 -5.67
CA GLY A 137 -12.43 -8.07 -6.46
C GLY A 137 -12.83 -9.31 -5.64
N ILE A 138 -12.31 -9.47 -4.42
CA ILE A 138 -12.71 -10.55 -3.51
C ILE A 138 -14.20 -10.44 -3.15
N TYR A 139 -14.68 -9.23 -2.86
CA TYR A 139 -16.06 -8.95 -2.53
C TYR A 139 -17.01 -9.36 -3.67
N LEU A 140 -16.67 -9.02 -4.93
CA LEU A 140 -17.44 -9.43 -6.10
C LEU A 140 -17.54 -10.95 -6.22
N PHE A 141 -16.46 -11.68 -5.94
CA PHE A 141 -16.52 -13.15 -5.87
C PHE A 141 -17.34 -13.65 -4.67
N GLY A 142 -17.26 -12.96 -3.53
CA GLY A 142 -18.02 -13.27 -2.31
C GLY A 142 -19.53 -13.24 -2.51
N LEU A 143 -20.04 -12.20 -3.18
CA LEU A 143 -21.47 -12.00 -3.46
C LEU A 143 -22.15 -13.21 -4.13
N PHE A 144 -21.40 -13.98 -4.92
CA PHE A 144 -21.92 -15.12 -5.68
C PHE A 144 -21.37 -16.48 -5.22
N SER A 145 -20.53 -16.52 -4.19
CA SER A 145 -19.89 -17.74 -3.70
C SER A 145 -20.32 -18.10 -2.27
N GLN A 146 -19.71 -17.47 -1.27
CA GLN A 146 -19.92 -17.75 0.15
C GLN A 146 -19.81 -16.47 0.99
N PRO A 147 -20.64 -16.32 2.05
CA PRO A 147 -20.65 -15.10 2.87
C PRO A 147 -19.31 -14.77 3.54
N LEU A 148 -18.49 -15.77 3.86
CA LEU A 148 -17.17 -15.53 4.47
C LEU A 148 -16.22 -14.79 3.52
N VAL A 149 -16.26 -15.11 2.22
CA VAL A 149 -15.43 -14.43 1.20
C VAL A 149 -15.89 -12.99 1.01
N GLU A 150 -17.21 -12.77 1.02
CA GLU A 150 -17.79 -11.43 0.99
C GLU A 150 -17.28 -10.58 2.16
N TRP A 151 -17.32 -11.11 3.38
CA TRP A 151 -16.85 -10.41 4.58
C TRP A 151 -15.35 -10.13 4.55
N ILE A 152 -14.54 -11.05 4.04
CA ILE A 152 -13.10 -10.83 3.85
C ILE A 152 -12.86 -9.71 2.82
N GLY A 153 -13.59 -9.72 1.70
CA GLY A 153 -13.51 -8.65 0.70
C GLY A 153 -13.87 -7.28 1.28
N LEU A 154 -14.97 -7.20 2.03
CA LEU A 154 -15.40 -5.98 2.72
C LEU A 154 -14.36 -5.52 3.77
N ALA A 155 -13.84 -6.43 4.59
CA ALA A 155 -12.80 -6.12 5.56
C ALA A 155 -11.52 -5.59 4.88
N THR A 156 -11.15 -6.16 3.74
CA THR A 156 -9.99 -5.70 2.95
C THR A 156 -10.22 -4.28 2.42
N ILE A 157 -11.40 -3.98 1.88
CA ILE A 157 -11.76 -2.60 1.46
C ILE A 157 -11.63 -1.64 2.64
N LEU A 158 -12.22 -2.00 3.78
CA LEU A 158 -12.20 -1.17 4.98
C LEU A 158 -10.77 -0.93 5.47
N LEU A 159 -9.89 -1.93 5.46
CA LEU A 159 -8.47 -1.75 5.80
C LEU A 159 -7.77 -0.74 4.90
N GLY A 160 -8.02 -0.78 3.58
CA GLY A 160 -7.44 0.18 2.64
C GLY A 160 -7.97 1.61 2.86
N VAL A 161 -9.29 1.76 3.00
CA VAL A 161 -9.93 3.08 3.18
C VAL A 161 -9.60 3.68 4.54
N THR A 162 -9.71 2.89 5.63
CA THR A 162 -9.40 3.39 6.99
C THR A 162 -7.92 3.65 7.16
N GLY A 163 -7.03 2.83 6.57
CA GLY A 163 -5.60 3.07 6.60
C GLY A 163 -5.22 4.39 5.91
N LEU A 164 -5.86 4.69 4.78
CA LEU A 164 -5.69 5.97 4.11
C LEU A 164 -6.28 7.14 4.90
N ALA A 165 -7.50 7.00 5.42
CA ALA A 165 -8.19 8.04 6.20
C ALA A 165 -7.47 8.35 7.53
N ALA A 166 -6.82 7.37 8.13
CA ALA A 166 -5.98 7.54 9.32
C ALA A 166 -4.62 8.18 9.01
N GLY A 167 -4.25 8.35 7.74
CA GLY A 167 -2.94 8.87 7.33
C GLY A 167 -1.80 7.96 7.75
N LEU A 168 -1.96 6.64 7.62
CA LEU A 168 -0.92 5.69 8.02
C LEU A 168 0.39 5.96 7.26
N PRO A 169 1.55 5.87 7.94
CA PRO A 169 2.85 6.03 7.29
C PRO A 169 3.04 5.04 6.14
N TYR A 170 3.80 5.47 5.13
CA TYR A 170 4.04 4.69 3.91
C TYR A 170 4.54 3.27 4.20
N GLY A 171 5.50 3.12 5.11
CA GLY A 171 6.01 1.80 5.50
C GLY A 171 4.91 0.89 6.07
N VAL A 172 3.97 1.44 6.85
CA VAL A 172 2.87 0.66 7.44
C VAL A 172 1.88 0.21 6.35
N THR A 173 1.51 1.09 5.42
CA THR A 173 0.60 0.75 4.33
C THR A 173 1.23 -0.25 3.34
N HIS A 174 2.53 -0.14 3.11
CA HIS A 174 3.32 -1.11 2.35
C HIS A 174 3.24 -2.52 2.97
N TRP A 175 3.59 -2.66 4.26
CA TRP A 175 3.55 -3.94 4.96
C TRP A 175 2.13 -4.49 5.10
N LEU A 176 1.13 -3.62 5.22
CA LEU A 176 -0.28 -4.00 5.21
C LEU A 176 -0.68 -4.59 3.85
N ALA A 177 -0.33 -3.94 2.73
CA ALA A 177 -0.61 -4.47 1.40
C ALA A 177 0.11 -5.81 1.17
N ALA A 178 1.40 -5.90 1.53
CA ALA A 178 2.16 -7.13 1.42
C ALA A 178 1.50 -8.28 2.21
N SER A 179 0.98 -7.99 3.40
CA SER A 179 0.29 -8.96 4.25
C SER A 179 -1.07 -9.37 3.70
N CYS A 180 -1.85 -8.42 3.17
CA CYS A 180 -3.13 -8.70 2.50
C CYS A 180 -2.95 -9.69 1.34
N PHE A 181 -1.89 -9.52 0.54
CA PHE A 181 -1.58 -10.46 -0.54
C PHE A 181 -0.96 -11.76 -0.01
N ALA A 182 0.21 -11.70 0.62
CA ALA A 182 1.04 -12.87 0.96
C ALA A 182 0.37 -13.82 1.98
N ILE A 183 -0.33 -13.27 2.97
CA ILE A 183 -0.95 -14.03 4.05
C ILE A 183 -2.46 -14.06 3.85
N GLY A 184 -3.06 -12.90 3.57
CA GLY A 184 -4.50 -12.74 3.47
C GLY A 184 -5.12 -13.63 2.40
N MET A 185 -4.56 -13.68 1.19
CA MET A 185 -5.16 -14.46 0.10
C MET A 185 -5.08 -15.97 0.30
N PRO A 186 -3.93 -16.57 0.65
CA PRO A 186 -3.87 -18.01 0.94
C PRO A 186 -4.74 -18.39 2.15
N LEU A 187 -4.73 -17.57 3.20
CA LEU A 187 -5.53 -17.81 4.40
C LEU A 187 -7.03 -17.70 4.11
N ALA A 188 -7.46 -16.75 3.28
CA ALA A 188 -8.85 -16.63 2.84
C ALA A 188 -9.32 -17.90 2.12
N GLY A 189 -8.47 -18.47 1.25
CA GLY A 189 -8.78 -19.72 0.56
C GLY A 189 -8.94 -20.90 1.52
N TRP A 190 -8.02 -21.02 2.49
CA TRP A 190 -8.06 -22.07 3.50
C TRP A 190 -9.27 -21.95 4.45
N LEU A 191 -9.54 -20.74 4.96
CA LEU A 191 -10.67 -20.47 5.85
C LEU A 191 -12.01 -20.68 5.14
N ASN A 192 -12.13 -20.27 3.88
CA ASN A 192 -13.35 -20.49 3.10
C ASN A 192 -13.61 -21.99 2.90
N HIS A 193 -12.57 -22.78 2.63
CA HIS A 193 -12.72 -24.23 2.49
C HIS A 193 -13.23 -24.90 3.78
N ARG A 194 -12.76 -24.46 4.96
CA ARG A 194 -13.12 -25.06 6.25
C ARG A 194 -14.41 -24.51 6.87
N TYR A 195 -14.63 -23.20 6.78
CA TYR A 195 -15.65 -22.49 7.56
C TYR A 195 -16.70 -21.77 6.71
N GLY A 196 -16.59 -21.80 5.38
CA GLY A 196 -17.48 -21.00 4.54
C GLY A 196 -18.96 -21.39 4.62
N ASN A 197 -19.26 -22.65 4.96
CA ASN A 197 -20.62 -23.13 5.27
C ASN A 197 -20.94 -23.22 6.77
N ALA A 198 -20.00 -22.88 7.66
CA ALA A 198 -20.20 -23.01 9.10
C ALA A 198 -21.27 -22.03 9.63
N ALA A 199 -21.68 -22.20 10.89
CA ALA A 199 -22.58 -21.27 11.57
C ALA A 199 -21.93 -19.89 11.74
N LEU A 200 -22.77 -18.85 11.94
CA LEU A 200 -22.35 -17.46 12.13
C LEU A 200 -21.15 -17.29 13.10
N PRO A 201 -21.13 -17.87 14.32
CA PRO A 201 -20.02 -17.66 15.25
C PRO A 201 -18.68 -18.20 14.72
N ALA A 202 -18.70 -19.35 14.03
CA ALA A 202 -17.49 -19.92 13.45
C ALA A 202 -16.96 -19.05 12.30
N ARG A 203 -17.84 -18.43 11.51
CA ARG A 203 -17.43 -17.48 10.46
C ARG A 203 -16.87 -16.19 11.04
N MET A 204 -17.45 -15.67 12.13
CA MET A 204 -16.91 -14.49 12.83
C MET A 204 -15.51 -14.79 13.39
N LEU A 205 -15.31 -15.95 14.00
CA LEU A 205 -13.98 -16.38 14.45
C LEU A 205 -12.98 -16.53 13.30
N ALA A 206 -13.41 -17.08 12.16
CA ALA A 206 -12.57 -17.17 10.96
C ALA A 206 -12.19 -15.78 10.42
N LEU A 207 -13.14 -14.84 10.37
CA LEU A 207 -12.88 -13.46 9.97
C LEU A 207 -11.93 -12.75 10.93
N LEU A 208 -12.14 -12.91 12.25
CA LEU A 208 -11.24 -12.35 13.26
C LEU A 208 -9.83 -12.90 13.11
N LEU A 209 -9.69 -14.23 12.95
CA LEU A 209 -8.40 -14.87 12.71
C LEU A 209 -7.73 -14.29 11.46
N TRP A 210 -8.49 -14.09 10.37
CA TRP A 210 -7.98 -13.50 9.15
C TRP A 210 -7.47 -12.07 9.37
N ILE A 211 -8.28 -11.21 10.01
CA ILE A 211 -7.92 -9.82 10.31
C ILE A 211 -6.66 -9.79 11.18
N THR A 212 -6.60 -10.59 12.23
CA THR A 212 -5.42 -10.68 13.12
C THR A 212 -4.17 -11.11 12.36
N CYS A 213 -4.25 -12.13 11.50
CA CYS A 213 -3.10 -12.58 10.72
C CYS A 213 -2.61 -11.53 9.70
N VAL A 214 -3.52 -10.78 9.08
CA VAL A 214 -3.15 -9.75 8.08
C VAL A 214 -2.63 -8.46 8.73
N THR A 215 -3.15 -8.10 9.89
CA THR A 215 -2.74 -6.87 10.60
C THR A 215 -1.54 -7.08 11.53
N ALA A 216 -1.22 -8.31 11.91
CA ALA A 216 -0.07 -8.57 12.78
C ALA A 216 1.28 -8.14 12.18
N PRO A 217 1.64 -8.46 10.93
CA PRO A 217 2.92 -8.04 10.37
C PRO A 217 3.14 -6.52 10.32
N PRO A 218 2.20 -5.67 9.85
CA PRO A 218 2.41 -4.22 9.88
C PRO A 218 2.46 -3.66 11.31
N LEU A 219 1.82 -4.30 12.30
CA LEU A 219 1.95 -3.90 13.71
C LEU A 219 3.26 -4.37 14.35
N LEU A 220 3.84 -5.46 13.86
CA LEU A 220 5.14 -5.95 14.29
C LEU A 220 6.27 -5.16 13.63
N SER A 221 6.11 -4.77 12.36
CA SER A 221 7.12 -3.98 11.64
C SER A 221 7.34 -2.63 12.31
N THR A 222 6.29 -1.98 12.84
CA THR A 222 6.44 -0.72 13.58
C THR A 222 7.22 -0.90 14.89
N LYS A 223 7.08 -2.05 15.55
CA LYS A 223 7.84 -2.36 16.78
C LYS A 223 9.28 -2.76 16.49
N LEU A 224 9.51 -3.51 15.42
CA LEU A 224 10.84 -4.04 15.06
C LEU A 224 11.70 -3.01 14.32
N SER A 225 11.08 -2.12 13.56
CA SER A 225 11.77 -1.05 12.83
C SER A 225 11.94 0.21 13.68
N ALA A 226 11.59 0.17 14.98
CA ALA A 226 11.81 1.28 15.88
C ALA A 226 13.28 1.72 15.79
N THR A 227 13.50 2.88 15.18
CA THR A 227 14.84 3.40 14.94
C THR A 227 15.53 3.55 16.29
N GLN A 228 16.64 2.85 16.49
CA GLN A 228 17.36 2.88 17.77
C GLN A 228 17.81 4.31 18.06
N ALA A 229 17.49 4.77 19.27
CA ALA A 229 17.98 6.03 19.76
C ALA A 229 19.52 5.98 19.85
N PRO A 230 20.23 6.97 19.28
CA PRO A 230 21.66 7.10 19.47
C PRO A 230 21.99 7.24 20.96
N THR A 231 23.08 6.61 21.41
CA THR A 231 23.53 6.66 22.80
C THR A 231 24.28 7.96 23.15
N MET A 232 24.66 8.73 22.14
CA MET A 232 25.40 9.98 22.28
C MET A 232 24.49 11.12 22.74
N ARG A 233 25.04 12.05 23.54
CA ARG A 233 24.30 13.24 23.98
C ARG A 233 24.15 14.24 22.83
N PRO A 234 23.00 14.93 22.71
CA PRO A 234 22.83 15.97 21.70
C PRO A 234 23.81 17.12 21.89
N ILE A 235 24.43 17.54 20.79
CA ILE A 235 25.40 18.61 20.67
C ILE A 235 24.72 19.77 19.93
N ALA A 236 24.87 21.00 20.42
CA ALA A 236 24.32 22.18 19.75
C ALA A 236 25.11 22.53 18.49
N LEU A 237 24.44 23.02 17.44
CA LEU A 237 25.07 23.48 16.19
C LEU A 237 26.24 24.46 16.42
N ASP A 238 26.11 25.32 17.43
CA ASP A 238 27.07 26.39 17.73
C ASP A 238 28.39 25.89 18.35
N SER A 239 28.47 24.60 18.70
CA SER A 239 29.63 24.04 19.42
C SER A 239 30.84 23.72 18.54
N GLY A 240 30.75 23.91 17.22
CA GLY A 240 31.89 23.96 16.29
C GLY A 240 32.70 22.66 16.08
N ASN A 241 32.49 21.63 16.89
CA ASN A 241 33.28 20.39 16.88
C ASN A 241 32.46 19.22 16.33
N LEU A 242 32.22 19.24 15.03
CA LEU A 242 31.77 18.07 14.28
C LEU A 242 32.98 17.13 14.12
N SER A 243 33.12 16.15 15.00
CA SER A 243 34.22 15.18 14.96
C SER A 243 33.83 13.93 14.17
N SER A 244 34.82 13.13 13.77
CA SER A 244 34.58 11.79 13.23
C SER A 244 33.88 10.90 14.27
N GLY A 245 32.98 10.01 13.81
CA GLY A 245 32.11 9.19 14.64
C GLY A 245 30.62 9.57 14.58
N GLU A 246 29.80 8.82 15.33
CA GLU A 246 28.35 9.09 15.46
C GLU A 246 28.11 10.24 16.42
N GLN A 247 27.43 11.31 16.00
CA GLN A 247 27.07 12.45 16.83
C GLN A 247 25.59 12.79 16.67
N VAL A 248 24.97 13.39 17.68
CA VAL A 248 23.59 13.87 17.59
C VAL A 248 23.61 15.39 17.56
N LEU A 249 23.17 15.97 16.46
CA LEU A 249 23.07 17.42 16.29
C LEU A 249 21.68 17.90 16.71
N HIS A 250 21.62 18.79 17.70
CA HIS A 250 20.40 19.43 18.15
C HIS A 250 20.22 20.80 17.47
N LEU A 251 19.17 20.90 16.66
CA LEU A 251 18.71 22.12 16.02
C LEU A 251 17.55 22.69 16.84
N LYS A 252 17.70 23.92 17.32
CA LYS A 252 16.68 24.57 18.16
C LYS A 252 15.51 25.02 17.30
N ALA A 253 14.34 25.20 17.91
CA ALA A 253 13.28 25.96 17.27
C ALA A 253 13.80 27.38 16.92
N GLY A 254 13.40 27.90 15.77
CA GLY A 254 13.87 29.15 15.20
C GLY A 254 15.14 29.02 14.34
N THR A 255 15.85 27.88 14.38
CA THR A 255 17.04 27.68 13.54
C THR A 255 16.66 27.85 12.06
N PRO A 256 17.36 28.73 11.31
CA PRO A 256 17.12 28.91 9.89
C PRO A 256 17.65 27.69 9.12
N ILE A 257 16.81 27.15 8.23
CA ILE A 257 17.15 26.02 7.35
C ILE A 257 16.81 26.41 5.92
N ALA A 258 17.77 26.22 5.03
CA ALA A 258 17.56 26.36 3.59
C ALA A 258 17.06 25.02 3.04
N LEU A 259 15.79 24.96 2.65
CA LEU A 259 15.25 23.84 1.89
C LEU A 259 15.59 24.03 0.42
N ARG A 260 16.40 23.12 -0.13
CA ARG A 260 16.67 23.08 -1.57
C ARG A 260 15.58 22.25 -2.24
N LEU A 261 14.89 22.85 -3.18
CA LEU A 261 13.83 22.20 -3.95
C LEU A 261 14.38 21.93 -5.34
N ASP A 262 14.46 20.66 -5.70
CA ASP A 262 14.74 20.25 -7.07
C ASP A 262 13.40 20.10 -7.79
N LEU A 263 12.97 21.17 -8.49
CA LEU A 263 11.69 21.23 -9.17
C LEU A 263 11.91 21.11 -10.67
N GLU A 264 11.58 19.94 -11.21
CA GLU A 264 11.56 19.68 -12.64
C GLU A 264 10.14 19.84 -13.18
N GLY A 265 9.95 20.72 -14.16
CA GLY A 265 8.65 20.97 -14.78
C GLY A 265 8.78 21.45 -16.22
N SER A 266 7.76 21.18 -17.05
CA SER A 266 7.73 21.60 -18.45
C SER A 266 7.42 23.08 -18.65
N VAL A 267 6.90 23.75 -17.60
CA VAL A 267 6.44 25.15 -17.64
C VAL A 267 7.30 26.05 -16.74
N LEU A 268 7.92 25.49 -15.70
CA LEU A 268 8.73 26.22 -14.73
C LEU A 268 9.99 25.40 -14.44
N GLU A 269 11.15 26.03 -14.57
CA GLU A 269 12.45 25.46 -14.19
C GLU A 269 12.95 26.22 -12.96
N ALA A 270 13.16 25.51 -11.85
CA ALA A 270 13.77 26.11 -10.68
C ALA A 270 15.30 26.15 -10.88
N SER A 271 15.93 27.29 -10.54
CA SER A 271 17.39 27.35 -10.49
C SER A 271 17.92 26.31 -9.51
N GLN A 272 19.03 25.64 -9.83
CA GLN A 272 19.73 24.73 -8.91
C GLN A 272 20.19 25.41 -7.60
N SER A 273 20.21 26.75 -7.58
CA SER A 273 20.49 27.55 -6.39
C SER A 273 19.22 28.02 -5.66
N ALA A 274 18.03 27.64 -6.10
CA ALA A 274 16.77 28.04 -5.47
C ALA A 274 16.65 27.36 -4.10
N SER A 275 16.62 28.18 -3.05
CA SER A 275 16.42 27.72 -1.68
C SER A 275 15.24 28.44 -1.05
N LEU A 276 14.34 27.66 -0.45
CA LEU A 276 13.29 28.18 0.41
C LEU A 276 13.87 28.32 1.83
N ASN A 277 14.09 29.55 2.26
CA ASN A 277 14.55 29.83 3.61
C ASN A 277 13.39 29.65 4.59
N MET A 278 13.52 28.68 5.49
CA MET A 278 12.51 28.35 6.49
C MET A 278 13.11 28.45 7.89
N HIS A 279 12.24 28.52 8.90
CA HIS A 279 12.63 28.39 10.29
C HIS A 279 11.99 27.14 10.89
N LEU A 280 12.74 26.42 11.71
CA LEU A 280 12.18 25.31 12.49
C LEU A 280 11.14 25.82 13.47
N SER A 281 9.92 25.29 13.43
CA SER A 281 8.88 25.59 14.42
C SER A 281 9.05 24.79 15.71
N VAL A 282 9.72 23.64 15.64
CA VAL A 282 9.96 22.68 16.73
C VAL A 282 11.43 22.26 16.67
N PRO A 283 12.12 22.00 17.80
CA PRO A 283 13.48 21.50 17.76
C PRO A 283 13.58 20.17 17.00
N VAL A 284 14.68 19.96 16.29
CA VAL A 284 14.95 18.74 15.51
C VAL A 284 16.32 18.21 15.90
N GLU A 285 16.42 16.91 16.11
CA GLU A 285 17.69 16.23 16.31
C GLU A 285 18.01 15.36 15.11
N VAL A 286 19.25 15.42 14.64
CA VAL A 286 19.73 14.66 13.47
C VAL A 286 20.97 13.89 13.87
N VAL A 287 21.03 12.62 13.51
CA VAL A 287 22.25 11.83 13.70
C VAL A 287 23.21 12.09 12.55
N LEU A 288 24.43 12.47 12.91
CA LEU A 288 25.57 12.59 12.01
C LEU A 288 26.47 11.38 12.20
N ARG A 289 27.03 10.86 11.11
CA ARG A 289 28.13 9.90 11.12
C ARG A 289 29.25 10.48 10.28
N ASP A 290 30.41 10.68 10.90
CA ASP A 290 31.58 11.27 10.24
C ASP A 290 31.29 12.64 9.60
N GLY A 291 30.46 13.45 10.28
CA GLY A 291 30.07 14.79 9.85
C GLY A 291 28.96 14.85 8.80
N ALA A 292 28.46 13.73 8.30
CA ALA A 292 27.34 13.66 7.36
C ALA A 292 26.07 13.10 8.03
N PRO A 293 24.85 13.55 7.66
CA PRO A 293 23.61 12.96 8.17
C PRO A 293 23.49 11.48 7.78
N ASP A 294 23.27 10.62 8.78
CA ASP A 294 23.07 9.17 8.61
C ASP A 294 21.60 8.80 8.33
N GLY A 295 20.74 9.81 8.14
CA GLY A 295 19.31 9.64 7.84
C GLY A 295 18.41 9.37 9.05
N ARG A 296 18.96 9.28 10.27
CA ARG A 296 18.16 9.19 11.51
C ARG A 296 17.86 10.57 12.07
N TYR A 297 16.60 10.84 12.42
CA TYR A 297 16.17 12.12 12.96
C TYR A 297 15.03 11.99 13.97
N ARG A 298 14.85 13.01 14.80
CA ARG A 298 13.77 13.13 15.78
C ARG A 298 13.23 14.56 15.79
N ILE A 299 11.92 14.73 15.91
CA ILE A 299 11.27 16.05 15.94
C ILE A 299 10.65 16.27 17.31
N GLY A 300 11.10 17.30 18.01
CA GLY A 300 10.74 17.55 19.40
C GLY A 300 11.14 16.37 20.28
N ASN A 301 10.17 15.89 21.06
CA ASN A 301 10.33 14.72 21.94
C ASN A 301 9.72 13.45 21.33
N SER A 302 9.58 13.37 19.99
CA SER A 302 9.01 12.19 19.32
C SER A 302 9.94 10.96 19.39
N ALA A 303 9.46 9.82 18.89
CA ALA A 303 10.34 8.70 18.56
C ALA A 303 11.38 9.10 17.50
N TRP A 304 12.48 8.34 17.45
CA TRP A 304 13.44 8.43 16.36
C TRP A 304 12.86 7.80 15.09
N HIS A 305 13.16 8.42 13.96
CA HIS A 305 12.72 8.01 12.63
C HIS A 305 13.92 7.85 11.71
N ALA A 306 13.84 6.91 10.77
CA ALA A 306 14.78 6.81 9.66
C ALA A 306 14.22 7.50 8.40
N ILE A 307 15.09 8.00 7.54
CA ILE A 307 14.72 8.75 6.33
C ILE A 307 13.81 7.94 5.38
N HIS A 308 13.93 6.62 5.39
CA HIS A 308 13.14 5.69 4.60
C HIS A 308 11.69 5.50 5.12
N GLU A 309 11.41 5.95 6.36
CA GLU A 309 10.10 5.77 7.01
C GLU A 309 9.18 6.98 6.83
N GLY A 310 9.74 8.14 6.47
CA GLY A 310 9.03 9.40 6.37
C GLY A 310 9.01 9.95 4.95
N VAL A 311 7.81 10.02 4.36
CA VAL A 311 7.56 10.93 3.23
C VAL A 311 7.06 12.24 3.84
N ILE A 312 7.86 13.31 3.76
CA ILE A 312 7.37 14.65 4.04
C ILE A 312 6.63 15.11 2.78
N GLU A 313 5.31 15.23 2.88
CA GLU A 313 4.49 15.67 1.76
C GLU A 313 4.41 17.20 1.75
N LEU A 314 4.85 17.81 0.64
CA LEU A 314 4.60 19.21 0.35
C LEU A 314 3.35 19.31 -0.52
N ALA A 315 2.22 19.62 0.10
CA ALA A 315 0.97 19.83 -0.63
C ALA A 315 0.85 21.31 -1.04
N ILE A 316 1.00 21.60 -2.33
CA ILE A 316 0.70 22.93 -2.90
C ILE A 316 -0.78 22.94 -3.25
N ASP A 317 -1.60 23.60 -2.44
CA ASP A 317 -3.06 23.64 -2.59
C ASP A 317 -3.54 24.81 -3.45
N LYS A 318 -2.77 25.90 -3.53
CA LYS A 318 -3.17 27.10 -4.28
C LYS A 318 -2.01 27.83 -4.92
N LEU A 319 -2.10 28.07 -6.22
CA LEU A 319 -1.24 28.98 -6.97
C LEU A 319 -2.04 30.24 -7.33
N THR A 320 -1.56 31.40 -6.89
CA THR A 320 -2.20 32.69 -7.16
C THR A 320 -1.24 33.57 -7.96
N PRO A 321 -1.45 33.75 -9.27
CA PRO A 321 -0.66 34.68 -10.07
C PRO A 321 -1.01 36.12 -9.68
N GLN A 322 0.01 36.95 -9.50
CA GLN A 322 -0.09 38.36 -9.13
C GLN A 322 0.98 39.18 -9.86
N LEU A 323 0.80 40.49 -9.92
CA LEU A 323 1.84 41.42 -10.36
C LEU A 323 2.34 42.16 -9.11
N GLU A 324 3.58 41.91 -8.72
CA GLU A 324 4.24 42.66 -7.66
C GLU A 324 5.25 43.61 -8.28
N GLN A 325 5.09 44.92 -8.02
CA GLN A 325 5.96 45.96 -8.56
C GLN A 325 6.14 45.89 -10.09
N GLY A 326 5.10 45.47 -10.82
CA GLY A 326 5.11 45.35 -12.28
C GLY A 326 5.78 44.08 -12.82
N GLN A 327 6.23 43.17 -11.94
CA GLN A 327 6.75 41.86 -12.35
C GLN A 327 5.75 40.74 -12.05
N PRO A 328 5.64 39.74 -12.94
CA PRO A 328 4.78 38.58 -12.71
C PRO A 328 5.35 37.73 -11.57
N VAL A 329 4.57 37.53 -10.52
CA VAL A 329 4.88 36.69 -9.36
C VAL A 329 3.77 35.66 -9.18
N VAL A 330 4.13 34.39 -9.01
CA VAL A 330 3.17 33.33 -8.67
C VAL A 330 3.33 33.01 -7.19
N ARG A 331 2.33 33.34 -6.38
CA ARG A 331 2.31 32.97 -4.96
C ARG A 331 1.76 31.55 -4.82
N ALA A 332 2.59 30.65 -4.32
CA ALA A 332 2.17 29.31 -3.92
C ALA A 332 1.82 29.31 -2.42
N HIS A 333 0.62 28.85 -2.08
CA HIS A 333 0.33 28.36 -0.74
C HIS A 333 0.65 26.87 -0.73
N ALA A 334 1.43 26.45 0.26
CA ALA A 334 1.85 25.08 0.40
C ALA A 334 1.88 24.70 1.88
N VAL A 335 1.46 23.48 2.19
CA VAL A 335 1.43 22.93 3.54
C VAL A 335 2.36 21.73 3.59
N PHE A 336 3.29 21.75 4.54
CA PHE A 336 4.05 20.56 4.89
C PHE A 336 3.18 19.67 5.78
N GLY A 337 2.68 18.57 5.22
CA GLY A 337 2.04 17.52 5.97
C GLY A 337 3.10 16.66 6.62
N VAL A 338 3.13 16.63 7.96
CA VAL A 338 3.84 15.58 8.68
C VAL A 338 2.82 14.74 9.44
N HIS A 339 2.40 13.64 8.82
CA HIS A 339 1.57 12.64 9.47
C HIS A 339 2.42 11.82 10.44
N PHE A 340 2.75 12.40 11.59
CA PHE A 340 3.22 11.63 12.72
C PHE A 340 2.02 11.13 13.50
N ASN A 341 1.99 9.83 13.77
CA ASN A 341 1.12 9.30 14.81
C ASN A 341 1.38 10.11 16.07
N LYS A 342 0.39 10.93 16.45
CA LYS A 342 0.30 11.47 17.79
C LYS A 342 0.19 10.25 18.69
N GLU A 343 1.30 9.86 19.33
CA GLU A 343 1.19 8.96 20.47
C GLU A 343 0.22 9.64 21.43
N ALA A 344 -0.91 8.97 21.66
CA ALA A 344 -1.78 9.31 22.76
C ALA A 344 -0.91 9.19 24.02
N THR A 345 -0.49 10.33 24.57
CA THR A 345 -0.01 10.38 25.94
C THR A 345 -1.10 9.83 26.87
N PRO A 346 -0.72 9.11 27.93
CA PRO A 346 -1.62 8.34 28.77
C PRO A 346 -2.78 9.13 29.39
#